data_AF-A0A3B3TW35-F1
#
_entry.id   AF-A0A3B3TW35-F1
#
_cell.length_a   1.000
_cell.length_b   1.000
_cell.length_c   1.000
_cell.angle_alpha   90.00
_cell.angle_beta   90.00
_cell.angle_gamma   90.00
#
_symmetry.space_group_name_H-M   'P 1'
#
loop_
_entity.id
_entity.type
_entity.pdbx_description
1 polymer ?
#
loop_
_entity_poly.entity_id
_entity_poly.type
_entity_poly.pdbx_seq_one_letter_code
_entity_poly.pdbx_strand_id
1 'polypeptide(L)'
;MKDKTASLTSFMKQTKMGLNDFIQKLSTNSYACKHTEVQSILNLTPPQDPELMNSNPSPPPSPSQQINLGPSSNPSAKPSDFHFLKVIGKGSFGKVLLARHRTDDQFYAVKVLQKKAILKKKEEKHIMSERNVLLKNVKHPFLVGLHYSFQTADKLYFVLDYINGGELFYHLQRERCFLEPRARFYAAEIASALGYLHSLNIVYRDLKPENILLDSQGHIILTDFGLCKENIEPNGTTSTFCGTPEYLAPEVLHKQPYDRTVDWWCLGAVLYEMLYGLPPFYSRNTAEMYDNILNKPLQLKPNISNAARHLLEGLLQKDRTKRLGCTEDFIEIKNHIFFSPINWDELNGKKITPPFNPNVTGPNDLRHFDPEFTDEPVSSSIGCSPDCVLATASIKEAAEAFEGFSYAPSMDSYL
;
A
#
# COMPACT_ATOMS: atom_id res chain seq x y z
N MET A 1 -14.63 22.50 21.77
CA MET A 1 -14.76 21.99 20.38
C MET A 1 -13.82 20.82 20.04
N LYS A 2 -12.77 20.52 20.85
CA LYS A 2 -11.91 19.34 20.67
C LYS A 2 -12.51 18.01 21.16
N ASP A 3 -13.49 18.03 22.07
CA ASP A 3 -14.09 16.80 22.62
C ASP A 3 -15.17 16.13 21.76
N LYS A 4 -15.78 16.87 20.81
CA LYS A 4 -16.90 16.32 20.01
C LYS A 4 -16.46 15.38 18.88
N THR A 5 -15.25 15.57 18.35
CA THR A 5 -14.70 14.72 17.27
C THR A 5 -14.11 13.41 17.80
N ALA A 6 -13.43 13.42 18.95
CA ALA A 6 -13.00 12.19 19.63
C ALA A 6 -14.20 11.33 20.08
N SER A 7 -15.26 12.00 20.55
CA SER A 7 -16.51 11.34 20.95
C SER A 7 -17.25 10.69 19.77
N LEU A 8 -17.21 11.26 18.56
CA LEU A 8 -17.92 10.69 17.40
C LEU A 8 -17.22 9.44 16.83
N THR A 9 -15.88 9.45 16.75
CA THR A 9 -15.09 8.30 16.29
C THR A 9 -15.12 7.16 17.31
N SER A 10 -15.07 7.50 18.61
CA SER A 10 -15.30 6.54 19.70
C SER A 10 -16.72 5.98 19.66
N PHE A 11 -17.75 6.80 19.44
CA PHE A 11 -19.15 6.37 19.33
C PHE A 11 -19.41 5.43 18.15
N MET A 12 -18.74 5.63 17.00
CA MET A 12 -18.86 4.71 15.85
C MET A 12 -18.11 3.38 16.08
N LYS A 13 -16.96 3.38 16.77
CA LYS A 13 -16.29 2.13 17.19
C LYS A 13 -17.11 1.39 18.26
N GLN A 14 -17.70 2.11 19.22
CA GLN A 14 -18.47 1.58 20.34
C GLN A 14 -19.84 1.02 19.90
N THR A 15 -20.49 1.62 18.89
CA THR A 15 -21.74 1.09 18.28
C THR A 15 -21.50 -0.17 17.44
N LYS A 16 -20.34 -0.28 16.77
CA LYS A 16 -19.96 -1.48 16.00
C LYS A 16 -19.52 -2.65 16.90
N MET A 17 -18.83 -2.37 18.02
CA MET A 17 -18.53 -3.37 19.06
C MET A 17 -19.78 -3.78 19.86
N GLY A 18 -20.66 -2.83 20.19
CA GLY A 18 -21.89 -3.10 20.94
C GLY A 18 -22.86 -4.02 20.20
N LEU A 19 -22.92 -3.94 18.86
CA LEU A 19 -23.74 -4.85 18.04
C LEU A 19 -23.19 -6.28 18.03
N ASN A 20 -21.86 -6.45 17.93
CA ASN A 20 -21.23 -7.76 17.96
C ASN A 20 -21.34 -8.43 19.34
N ASP A 21 -21.13 -7.66 20.42
CA ASP A 21 -21.33 -8.15 21.79
C ASP A 21 -22.81 -8.48 22.08
N PHE A 22 -23.74 -7.74 21.50
CA PHE A 22 -25.19 -8.01 21.61
C PHE A 22 -25.59 -9.29 20.87
N ILE A 23 -25.08 -9.50 19.65
CA ILE A 23 -25.30 -10.74 18.88
C ILE A 23 -24.68 -11.95 19.60
N GLN A 24 -23.50 -11.80 20.19
CA GLN A 24 -22.83 -12.87 20.95
C GLN A 24 -23.54 -13.19 22.28
N LYS A 25 -24.13 -12.18 22.94
CA LYS A 25 -24.98 -12.37 24.14
C LYS A 25 -26.34 -12.99 23.82
N LEU A 26 -26.90 -12.72 22.64
CA LEU A 26 -28.12 -13.37 22.16
C LEU A 26 -27.88 -14.85 21.82
N SER A 27 -26.76 -15.17 21.17
CA SER A 27 -26.42 -16.56 20.80
C SER A 27 -26.07 -17.46 21.98
N THR A 28 -25.63 -16.88 23.11
CA THR A 28 -25.30 -17.61 24.35
C THR A 28 -26.46 -17.70 25.35
N ASN A 29 -27.58 -17.01 25.12
CA ASN A 29 -28.76 -17.04 25.99
C ASN A 29 -29.77 -18.10 25.49
N SER A 30 -29.85 -19.22 26.22
CA SER A 30 -30.62 -20.42 25.84
C SER A 30 -32.14 -20.22 25.74
N TYR A 31 -32.67 -19.14 26.32
CA TYR A 31 -34.09 -18.77 26.22
C TYR A 31 -34.38 -17.84 25.02
N ALA A 32 -33.43 -16.97 24.65
CA ALA A 32 -33.58 -16.04 23.52
C ALA A 32 -33.48 -16.75 22.16
N CYS A 33 -32.63 -17.77 22.02
CA CYS A 33 -32.50 -18.58 20.79
C CYS A 33 -33.72 -19.44 20.44
N LYS A 34 -34.72 -19.54 21.33
CA LYS A 34 -35.98 -20.27 21.09
C LYS A 34 -37.10 -19.37 20.57
N HIS A 35 -36.90 -18.05 20.55
CA HIS A 35 -37.88 -17.10 20.03
C HIS A 35 -37.82 -17.07 18.50
N THR A 36 -38.98 -17.19 17.84
CA THR A 36 -39.10 -17.37 16.39
C THR A 36 -38.49 -16.21 15.59
N GLU A 37 -38.55 -14.98 16.11
CA GLU A 37 -37.94 -13.78 15.50
C GLU A 37 -36.41 -13.73 15.65
N VAL A 38 -35.84 -14.34 16.69
CA VAL A 38 -34.40 -14.44 16.87
C VAL A 38 -33.83 -15.51 15.93
N GLN A 39 -34.57 -16.60 15.72
CA GLN A 39 -34.20 -17.63 14.74
C GLN A 39 -34.26 -17.12 13.30
N SER A 40 -35.21 -16.26 12.94
CA SER A 40 -35.25 -15.67 11.59
C SER A 40 -34.13 -14.66 11.33
N ILE A 41 -33.67 -13.93 12.36
CA ILE A 41 -32.51 -13.03 12.26
C ILE A 41 -31.19 -13.84 12.14
N LEU A 42 -31.07 -14.97 12.85
CA LEU A 42 -29.90 -15.85 12.81
C LEU A 42 -29.85 -16.76 11.56
N ASN A 43 -31.00 -17.04 10.92
CA ASN A 43 -31.13 -17.90 9.74
C ASN A 43 -31.10 -17.14 8.40
N LEU A 44 -30.69 -15.86 8.38
CA LEU A 44 -30.35 -15.22 7.12
C LEU A 44 -29.08 -15.88 6.57
N THR A 45 -29.28 -16.76 5.59
CA THR A 45 -28.23 -17.48 4.87
C THR A 45 -27.14 -16.50 4.42
N PRO A 46 -25.84 -16.81 4.60
CA PRO A 46 -24.80 -16.04 3.94
C PRO A 46 -25.02 -16.12 2.42
N PRO A 47 -24.73 -15.05 1.65
CA PRO A 47 -24.66 -15.19 0.21
C PRO A 47 -23.67 -16.31 -0.13
N GLN A 48 -24.13 -17.27 -0.93
CA GLN A 48 -23.29 -18.35 -1.46
C GLN A 48 -22.17 -17.73 -2.28
N ASP A 49 -20.93 -17.92 -1.83
CA ASP A 49 -19.75 -17.75 -2.66
C ASP A 49 -19.87 -18.66 -3.89
N PRO A 50 -19.65 -18.19 -5.13
CA PRO A 50 -19.50 -19.08 -6.26
C PRO A 50 -18.23 -19.92 -6.08
N GLU A 51 -18.41 -21.20 -5.79
CA GLU A 51 -17.39 -22.24 -5.92
C GLU A 51 -16.76 -22.15 -7.32
N LEU A 52 -15.49 -21.75 -7.41
CA LEU A 52 -14.67 -21.98 -8.58
C LEU A 52 -13.87 -23.26 -8.37
N MET A 53 -14.46 -24.38 -8.81
CA MET A 53 -13.71 -25.57 -9.22
C MET A 53 -12.71 -25.16 -10.30
N ASN A 54 -11.42 -25.42 -10.08
CA ASN A 54 -10.43 -25.47 -11.15
C ASN A 54 -9.74 -26.83 -11.11
N SER A 55 -10.34 -27.78 -11.82
CA SER A 55 -9.74 -29.07 -12.14
C SER A 55 -9.72 -29.24 -13.66
N ASN A 56 -8.60 -28.87 -14.29
CA ASN A 56 -8.02 -29.66 -15.37
C ASN A 56 -6.52 -29.31 -15.57
N PRO A 57 -5.70 -30.30 -15.96
CA PRO A 57 -4.27 -30.31 -15.72
C PRO A 57 -3.51 -29.56 -16.82
N SER A 58 -2.65 -28.63 -16.42
CA SER A 58 -1.53 -28.18 -17.26
C SER A 58 -0.37 -29.19 -17.12
N PRO A 59 0.45 -29.40 -18.17
CA PRO A 59 1.51 -30.42 -18.16
C PRO A 59 2.54 -30.17 -17.05
N PRO A 60 3.20 -31.22 -16.54
CA PRO A 60 4.02 -31.14 -15.33
C PRO A 60 5.20 -30.18 -15.54
N PRO A 61 5.44 -29.21 -14.62
CA PRO A 61 6.68 -28.45 -14.62
C PRO A 61 7.83 -29.35 -14.15
N SER A 62 8.95 -29.24 -14.87
CA SER A 62 10.20 -29.94 -14.57
C SER A 62 10.70 -29.68 -13.15
N PRO A 63 11.47 -30.60 -12.53
CA PRO A 63 11.85 -30.48 -11.13
C PRO A 63 12.88 -29.35 -10.93
N SER A 64 12.67 -28.57 -9.86
CA SER A 64 13.69 -27.75 -9.19
C SER A 64 14.41 -26.69 -10.03
N GLN A 65 13.83 -25.49 -10.11
CA GLN A 65 14.63 -24.26 -10.14
C GLN A 65 14.59 -23.63 -8.75
N GLN A 66 15.52 -24.04 -7.89
CA GLN A 66 15.97 -23.20 -6.78
C GLN A 66 16.47 -21.89 -7.38
N ILE A 67 15.85 -20.77 -7.00
CA ILE A 67 16.27 -19.45 -7.47
C ILE A 67 17.50 -19.06 -6.64
N ASN A 68 18.68 -19.47 -7.10
CA ASN A 68 19.96 -19.12 -6.50
C ASN A 68 20.44 -17.77 -7.08
N LEU A 69 20.45 -16.72 -6.26
CA LEU A 69 20.67 -15.32 -6.68
C LEU A 69 22.09 -14.80 -6.40
N GLY A 70 23.09 -15.67 -6.24
CA GLY A 70 24.49 -15.27 -6.12
C GLY A 70 24.90 -14.74 -4.73
N PRO A 71 26.20 -14.45 -4.53
CA PRO A 71 26.76 -14.13 -3.22
C PRO A 71 26.34 -12.73 -2.77
N SER A 72 25.74 -12.65 -1.60
CA SER A 72 25.36 -11.42 -0.91
C SER A 72 26.57 -10.50 -0.72
N SER A 73 26.61 -9.37 -1.42
CA SER A 73 27.46 -8.26 -1.03
C SER A 73 26.93 -7.71 0.31
N ASN A 74 27.71 -7.95 1.36
CA ASN A 74 27.60 -7.53 2.76
C ASN A 74 26.63 -8.34 3.68
N PRO A 75 27.14 -9.30 4.50
CA PRO A 75 26.32 -10.28 5.23
C PRO A 75 25.78 -9.87 6.62
N SER A 76 25.87 -8.61 7.09
CA SER A 76 25.67 -8.35 8.54
C SER A 76 24.87 -7.12 8.97
N ALA A 77 23.82 -6.70 8.24
CA ALA A 77 22.79 -5.89 8.91
C ALA A 77 22.03 -6.77 9.91
N LYS A 78 21.98 -6.36 11.18
CA LYS A 78 21.36 -7.10 12.29
C LYS A 78 20.41 -6.19 13.06
N PRO A 79 19.41 -6.74 13.76
CA PRO A 79 18.54 -5.94 14.63
C PRO A 79 19.32 -5.12 15.66
N SER A 80 20.46 -5.62 16.14
CA SER A 80 21.33 -4.95 17.10
C SER A 80 21.91 -3.62 16.61
N ASP A 81 22.01 -3.43 15.30
CA ASP A 81 22.62 -2.23 14.69
C ASP A 81 21.67 -1.03 14.75
N PHE A 82 20.42 -1.27 15.14
CA PHE A 82 19.37 -0.28 15.23
C PHE A 82 18.93 -0.07 16.68
N HIS A 83 18.61 1.17 17.00
CA HIS A 83 17.88 1.53 18.20
C HIS A 83 16.42 1.75 17.84
N PHE A 84 15.55 0.78 18.17
CA PHE A 84 14.11 0.86 17.92
C PHE A 84 13.45 1.81 18.93
N LEU A 85 12.85 2.89 18.43
CA LEU A 85 12.36 4.00 19.23
C LEU A 85 10.86 3.88 19.50
N LYS A 86 10.05 3.76 18.45
CA LYS A 86 8.59 3.81 18.51
C LYS A 86 7.95 2.91 17.47
N VAL A 87 6.79 2.34 17.79
CA VAL A 87 5.92 1.73 16.77
C VAL A 87 5.20 2.87 16.05
N ILE A 88 5.28 2.87 14.71
CA ILE A 88 4.70 3.90 13.85
C ILE A 88 3.63 3.36 12.90
N GLY A 89 3.47 2.03 12.83
CA GLY A 89 2.42 1.41 12.05
C GLY A 89 2.29 -0.08 12.32
N LYS A 90 1.16 -0.65 11.90
CA LYS A 90 0.86 -2.07 12.05
C LYS A 90 0.30 -2.62 10.75
N GLY A 91 0.94 -3.67 10.23
CA GLY A 91 0.53 -4.36 9.02
C GLY A 91 -0.11 -5.71 9.31
N SER A 92 -0.53 -6.38 8.24
CA SER A 92 -1.17 -7.70 8.26
C SER A 92 -0.27 -8.84 8.75
N PHE A 93 1.06 -8.67 8.67
CA PHE A 93 2.07 -9.67 9.04
C PHE A 93 3.09 -9.18 10.07
N GLY A 94 2.96 -7.93 10.54
CA GLY A 94 4.05 -7.29 11.27
C GLY A 94 3.79 -5.86 11.70
N LYS A 95 4.86 -5.17 12.06
CA LYS A 95 4.85 -3.79 12.54
C LYS A 95 5.87 -2.96 11.81
N VAL A 96 5.64 -1.67 11.75
CA VAL A 96 6.60 -0.68 11.27
C VAL A 96 7.08 0.12 12.47
N LEU A 97 8.39 0.22 12.63
CA LEU A 97 9.03 0.91 13.74
C LEU A 97 9.89 2.06 13.25
N LEU A 98 9.83 3.19 13.95
CA LEU A 98 10.89 4.20 13.87
C LEU A 98 12.12 3.63 14.57
N ALA A 99 13.23 3.58 13.84
CA ALA A 99 14.51 3.17 14.39
C ALA A 99 15.61 4.15 13.99
N ARG A 100 16.64 4.24 14.83
CA ARG A 100 17.84 5.03 14.55
C ARG A 100 19.02 4.09 14.42
N HIS A 101 19.76 4.18 13.33
CA HIS A 101 20.94 3.34 13.13
C HIS A 101 22.08 3.84 14.03
N ARG A 102 22.81 2.92 14.64
CA ARG A 102 23.72 3.24 15.76
C ARG A 102 25.01 3.92 15.35
N THR A 103 25.44 3.78 14.09
CA THR A 103 26.74 4.29 13.64
C THR A 103 26.64 5.66 12.96
N ASP A 104 25.57 5.92 12.20
CA ASP A 104 25.38 7.15 11.42
C ASP A 104 24.29 8.09 11.99
N ASP A 105 23.64 7.66 13.07
CA ASP A 105 22.53 8.35 13.74
C ASP A 105 21.31 8.68 12.84
N GLN A 106 21.20 8.03 11.67
CA GLN A 106 20.12 8.24 10.72
C GLN A 106 18.83 7.51 11.15
N PHE A 107 17.69 8.11 10.79
CA PHE A 107 16.36 7.58 11.10
C PHE A 107 15.80 6.77 9.95
N TYR A 108 15.22 5.62 10.28
CA TYR A 108 14.66 4.67 9.33
C TYR A 108 13.28 4.18 9.78
N ALA A 109 12.47 3.80 8.80
CA ALA A 109 11.26 3.02 9.03
C ALA A 109 11.61 1.54 8.86
N VAL A 110 11.56 0.76 9.94
CA VAL A 110 11.86 -0.67 9.93
C VAL A 110 10.56 -1.48 9.94
N LYS A 111 10.20 -2.07 8.80
CA LYS A 111 9.08 -3.00 8.66
C LYS A 111 9.53 -4.40 9.08
N VAL A 112 9.04 -4.86 10.23
CA VAL A 112 9.37 -6.14 10.84
C VAL A 112 8.21 -7.12 10.65
N LEU A 113 8.44 -8.20 9.91
CA LEU A 113 7.43 -9.19 9.55
C LEU A 113 7.72 -10.54 10.21
N GLN A 114 6.67 -11.25 10.65
CA GLN A 114 6.82 -12.57 11.25
C GLN A 114 6.76 -13.67 10.19
N LYS A 115 7.81 -14.48 10.05
CA LYS A 115 7.89 -15.56 9.05
C LYS A 115 6.74 -16.56 9.19
N LYS A 116 6.42 -16.96 10.42
CA LYS A 116 5.29 -17.87 10.71
C LYS A 116 3.95 -17.30 10.23
N ALA A 117 3.73 -16.00 10.37
CA ALA A 117 2.49 -15.37 9.92
C ALA A 117 2.40 -15.30 8.39
N ILE A 118 3.52 -15.06 7.70
CA ILE A 118 3.61 -15.05 6.24
C ILE A 118 3.32 -16.45 5.68
N LEU A 119 4.01 -17.48 6.17
CA LEU A 119 3.85 -18.86 5.72
C LEU A 119 2.44 -19.40 5.96
N LYS A 120 1.83 -19.04 7.10
CA LYS A 120 0.44 -19.43 7.40
C LYS A 120 -0.55 -18.89 6.37
N LYS A 121 -0.28 -17.71 5.78
CA LYS A 121 -1.13 -17.11 4.73
C LYS A 121 -0.65 -17.41 3.31
N LYS A 122 0.48 -18.12 3.14
CA LYS A 122 1.10 -18.44 1.83
C LYS A 122 1.50 -17.20 1.01
N GLU A 123 2.05 -16.21 1.68
CA GLU A 123 2.36 -14.88 1.14
C GLU A 123 3.87 -14.68 0.86
N GLU A 124 4.66 -15.75 0.93
CA GLU A 124 6.12 -15.71 0.78
C GLU A 124 6.56 -15.12 -0.57
N LYS A 125 5.83 -15.43 -1.64
CA LYS A 125 6.12 -14.93 -2.99
C LYS A 125 5.92 -13.42 -3.10
N HIS A 126 4.89 -12.88 -2.46
CA HIS A 126 4.62 -11.44 -2.47
C HIS A 126 5.70 -10.68 -1.70
N ILE A 127 6.15 -11.20 -0.55
CA ILE A 127 7.25 -10.58 0.23
C ILE A 127 8.57 -10.60 -0.54
N MET A 128 8.89 -11.70 -1.22
CA MET A 128 10.10 -11.76 -2.05
C MET A 128 10.00 -10.84 -3.27
N SER A 129 8.80 -10.66 -3.84
CA SER A 129 8.57 -9.71 -4.93
C SER A 129 8.71 -8.26 -4.47
N GLU A 130 8.16 -7.90 -3.30
CA GLU A 130 8.33 -6.56 -2.68
C GLU A 130 9.82 -6.22 -2.55
N ARG A 131 10.58 -7.16 -2.00
CA ARG A 131 12.03 -7.04 -1.88
C ARG A 131 12.70 -6.84 -3.24
N ASN A 132 12.40 -7.68 -4.22
CA ASN A 132 13.07 -7.62 -5.53
C ASN A 132 12.81 -6.29 -6.25
N VAL A 133 11.58 -5.77 -6.19
CA VAL A 133 11.24 -4.43 -6.68
C VAL A 133 12.09 -3.37 -6.00
N LEU A 134 12.12 -3.38 -4.67
CA LEU A 134 12.91 -2.42 -3.88
C LEU A 134 14.43 -2.52 -4.16
N LEU A 135 14.94 -3.72 -4.47
CA LEU A 135 16.35 -3.97 -4.77
C LEU A 135 16.79 -3.63 -6.18
N LYS A 136 15.87 -3.42 -7.13
CA LYS A 136 16.20 -2.99 -8.48
C LYS A 136 16.79 -1.57 -8.55
N ASN A 137 17.19 -1.02 -7.41
CA ASN A 137 17.78 0.31 -7.27
C ASN A 137 16.85 1.37 -7.87
N VAL A 138 15.56 1.23 -7.54
CA VAL A 138 14.48 2.15 -7.90
C VAL A 138 14.84 3.51 -7.29
N LYS A 139 15.52 4.35 -8.07
CA LYS A 139 16.03 5.66 -7.66
C LYS A 139 15.15 6.72 -8.27
N HIS A 140 14.08 7.06 -7.57
CA HIS A 140 13.16 8.10 -7.97
C HIS A 140 12.79 8.97 -6.76
N PRO A 141 12.74 10.32 -6.89
CA PRO A 141 12.52 11.25 -5.78
C PRO A 141 11.20 11.05 -5.00
N PHE A 142 10.23 10.36 -5.62
CA PHE A 142 8.88 10.14 -5.11
C PHE A 142 8.57 8.66 -4.80
N LEU A 143 9.60 7.81 -4.70
CA LEU A 143 9.48 6.41 -4.32
C LEU A 143 10.30 6.15 -3.05
N VAL A 144 9.77 5.35 -2.13
CA VAL A 144 10.51 4.98 -0.92
C VAL A 144 11.71 4.09 -1.26
N GLY A 145 12.87 4.43 -0.71
CA GLY A 145 14.10 3.68 -0.84
C GLY A 145 14.23 2.56 0.19
N LEU A 146 14.85 1.45 -0.23
CA LEU A 146 15.31 0.37 0.64
C LEU A 146 16.79 0.53 0.93
N HIS A 147 17.13 0.64 2.22
CA HIS A 147 18.51 0.72 2.69
C HIS A 147 19.07 -0.64 3.02
N TYR A 148 18.32 -1.47 3.74
CA TYR A 148 18.75 -2.81 4.13
C TYR A 148 17.56 -3.77 4.11
N SER A 149 17.80 -5.02 3.73
CA SER A 149 16.88 -6.11 4.03
C SER A 149 17.63 -7.23 4.72
N PHE A 150 17.17 -7.69 5.88
CA PHE A 150 17.83 -8.78 6.59
C PHE A 150 16.82 -9.62 7.36
N GLN A 151 17.27 -10.76 7.89
CA GLN A 151 16.38 -11.71 8.53
C GLN A 151 17.00 -12.32 9.78
N THR A 152 16.14 -12.67 10.73
CA THR A 152 16.47 -13.59 11.85
C THR A 152 15.84 -14.96 11.58
N ALA A 153 16.00 -15.89 12.51
CA ALA A 153 15.36 -17.20 12.40
C ALA A 153 13.83 -17.11 12.24
N ASP A 154 13.19 -16.10 12.83
CA ASP A 154 11.73 -15.97 12.95
C ASP A 154 11.13 -14.72 12.29
N LYS A 155 11.95 -13.74 11.88
CA LYS A 155 11.48 -12.44 11.36
C LYS A 155 12.24 -12.00 10.09
N LEU A 156 11.58 -11.16 9.30
CA LEU A 156 12.15 -10.41 8.18
C LEU A 156 12.13 -8.92 8.51
N TYR A 157 13.13 -8.20 8.06
CA TYR A 157 13.31 -6.77 8.31
C TYR A 157 13.56 -6.06 6.98
N PHE A 158 12.72 -5.07 6.67
CA PHE A 158 13.00 -4.06 5.64
C PHE A 158 13.32 -2.75 6.34
N VAL A 159 14.48 -2.17 6.04
CA VAL A 159 14.89 -0.85 6.53
C VAL A 159 14.70 0.14 5.39
N LEU A 160 13.69 0.98 5.52
CA LEU A 160 13.22 1.90 4.50
C LEU A 160 13.47 3.36 4.90
N ASP A 161 13.37 4.28 3.95
CA ASP A 161 13.34 5.71 4.27
C ASP A 161 12.26 6.02 5.31
N TYR A 162 12.62 6.84 6.29
CA TYR A 162 11.66 7.33 7.28
C TYR A 162 10.96 8.59 6.77
N ILE A 163 9.65 8.49 6.56
CA ILE A 163 8.82 9.56 6.01
C ILE A 163 7.81 10.00 7.09
N ASN A 164 7.89 11.25 7.54
CA ASN A 164 7.19 11.73 8.75
C ASN A 164 6.12 12.80 8.51
N GLY A 165 5.85 13.18 7.26
CA GLY A 165 4.77 14.12 6.94
C GLY A 165 3.38 13.49 7.01
N GLY A 166 3.28 12.17 7.21
CA GLY A 166 2.01 11.44 7.36
C GLY A 166 1.40 10.99 6.04
N GLU A 167 0.34 10.18 6.12
CA GLU A 167 -0.41 9.66 4.97
C GLU A 167 -1.22 10.77 4.29
N LEU A 168 -1.30 10.74 2.95
CA LEU A 168 -2.18 11.62 2.19
C LEU A 168 -3.63 11.44 2.64
N PHE A 169 -4.02 10.19 2.95
CA PHE A 169 -5.32 9.86 3.53
C PHE A 169 -5.65 10.71 4.76
N TYR A 170 -4.73 10.79 5.73
CA TYR A 170 -4.92 11.54 6.96
C TYR A 170 -5.17 13.05 6.69
N HIS A 171 -4.37 13.65 5.79
CA HIS A 171 -4.54 15.06 5.43
C HIS A 171 -5.84 15.32 4.68
N LEU A 172 -6.21 14.41 3.77
CA LEU A 172 -7.44 14.52 2.99
C LEU A 172 -8.67 14.40 3.88
N GLN A 173 -8.69 13.47 4.84
CA GLN A 173 -9.79 13.34 5.81
C GLN A 173 -9.98 14.61 6.67
N ARG A 174 -8.88 15.28 7.04
CA ARG A 174 -8.93 16.52 7.82
C ARG A 174 -9.45 17.71 7.03
N GLU A 175 -9.05 17.83 5.77
CA GLU A 175 -9.42 18.96 4.90
C GLU A 175 -10.69 18.69 4.07
N ARG A 176 -11.20 17.45 4.09
CA ARG A 176 -12.31 16.91 3.29
C ARG A 176 -12.03 16.82 1.80
N CYS A 177 -11.42 17.83 1.20
CA CYS A 177 -10.96 17.83 -0.18
C CYS A 177 -9.84 18.86 -0.36
N PHE A 178 -8.99 18.65 -1.35
CA PHE A 178 -7.96 19.59 -1.76
C PHE A 178 -8.43 20.49 -2.90
N LEU A 179 -7.84 21.68 -2.96
CA LEU A 179 -7.98 22.57 -4.11
C LEU A 179 -7.22 22.00 -5.31
N GLU A 180 -7.70 22.31 -6.51
CA GLU A 180 -7.14 21.80 -7.77
C GLU A 180 -5.62 22.02 -7.91
N PRO A 181 -5.02 23.16 -7.55
CA PRO A 181 -3.56 23.33 -7.63
C PRO A 181 -2.79 22.33 -6.77
N ARG A 182 -3.29 22.00 -5.56
CA ARG A 182 -2.67 21.01 -4.67
C ARG A 182 -2.83 19.60 -5.21
N ALA A 183 -4.05 19.24 -5.64
CA ALA A 183 -4.33 17.94 -6.23
C ALA A 183 -3.51 17.72 -7.52
N ARG A 184 -3.34 18.76 -8.35
CA ARG A 184 -2.50 18.74 -9.55
C ARG A 184 -1.04 18.45 -9.24
N PHE A 185 -0.49 19.14 -8.24
CA PHE A 185 0.89 18.95 -7.80
C PHE A 185 1.13 17.50 -7.38
N TYR A 186 0.32 16.96 -6.47
CA TYR A 186 0.46 15.57 -6.04
C TYR A 186 0.21 14.57 -7.17
N ALA A 187 -0.81 14.78 -8.01
CA ALA A 187 -1.05 13.89 -9.15
C ALA A 187 0.12 13.87 -10.13
N ALA A 188 0.84 14.99 -10.29
CA ALA A 188 2.04 15.04 -11.14
C ALA A 188 3.20 14.22 -10.53
N GLU A 189 3.45 14.35 -9.22
CA GLU A 189 4.49 13.57 -8.54
C GLU A 189 4.19 12.06 -8.59
N ILE A 190 2.94 11.69 -8.34
CA ILE A 190 2.46 10.29 -8.45
C ILE A 190 2.62 9.79 -9.88
N ALA A 191 2.18 10.57 -10.88
CA ALA A 191 2.28 10.17 -12.29
C ALA A 191 3.75 9.97 -12.72
N SER A 192 4.66 10.84 -12.28
CA SER A 192 6.10 10.68 -12.53
C SER A 192 6.65 9.39 -11.93
N ALA A 193 6.28 9.10 -10.68
CA ALA A 193 6.68 7.87 -9.98
C ALA A 193 6.17 6.60 -10.68
N LEU A 194 4.90 6.58 -11.09
CA LEU A 194 4.30 5.47 -11.84
C LEU A 194 4.96 5.30 -13.22
N GLY A 195 5.16 6.40 -13.96
CA GLY A 195 5.85 6.37 -15.24
C GLY A 195 7.28 5.81 -15.15
N TYR A 196 7.99 6.15 -14.08
CA TYR A 196 9.30 5.56 -13.80
C TYR A 196 9.22 4.03 -13.56
N LEU A 197 8.28 3.56 -12.73
CA LEU A 197 8.07 2.12 -12.51
C LEU A 197 7.72 1.39 -13.82
N HIS A 198 6.83 1.97 -14.63
CA HIS A 198 6.44 1.41 -15.92
C HIS A 198 7.62 1.33 -16.90
N SER A 199 8.55 2.29 -16.85
CA SER A 199 9.80 2.25 -17.64
C SER A 199 10.73 1.09 -17.24
N LEU A 200 10.60 0.59 -16.02
CA LEU A 200 11.29 -0.59 -15.50
C LEU A 200 10.49 -1.89 -15.65
N ASN A 201 9.36 -1.85 -16.38
CA ASN A 201 8.42 -2.97 -16.53
C ASN A 201 7.85 -3.46 -15.19
N ILE A 202 7.57 -2.52 -14.28
CA ILE A 202 6.95 -2.75 -12.98
C ILE A 202 5.58 -2.06 -12.96
N VAL A 203 4.53 -2.79 -12.59
CA VAL A 203 3.18 -2.24 -12.37
C VAL A 203 2.90 -2.25 -10.88
N TYR A 204 2.43 -1.13 -10.33
CA TYR A 204 2.31 -0.87 -8.90
C TYR A 204 1.08 -1.53 -8.26
N ARG A 205 -0.10 -1.39 -8.89
CA ARG A 205 -1.38 -2.09 -8.61
C ARG A 205 -2.08 -1.81 -7.28
N ASP A 206 -1.51 -1.02 -6.36
CA ASP A 206 -2.16 -0.68 -5.07
C ASP A 206 -2.05 0.81 -4.73
N LEU A 207 -2.27 1.67 -5.72
CA LEU A 207 -2.28 3.12 -5.49
C LEU A 207 -3.57 3.56 -4.79
N LYS A 208 -3.38 4.12 -3.59
CA LYS A 208 -4.42 4.65 -2.71
C LYS A 208 -3.82 5.68 -1.75
N PRO A 209 -4.59 6.62 -1.18
CA PRO A 209 -4.07 7.66 -0.29
C PRO A 209 -3.32 7.16 0.95
N GLU A 210 -3.58 5.93 1.42
CA GLU A 210 -2.89 5.31 2.55
C GLU A 210 -1.45 4.89 2.21
N ASN A 211 -1.18 4.52 0.96
CA ASN A 211 0.16 4.14 0.49
C ASN A 211 0.99 5.34 0.00
N ILE A 212 0.40 6.53 0.06
CA ILE A 212 0.99 7.79 -0.41
C ILE A 212 1.34 8.62 0.83
N LEU A 213 2.63 8.77 1.12
CA LEU A 213 3.10 9.56 2.26
C LEU A 213 3.57 10.94 1.80
N LEU A 214 3.59 11.90 2.72
CA LEU A 214 4.26 13.19 2.53
C LEU A 214 5.60 13.19 3.27
N ASP A 215 6.67 13.65 2.62
CA ASP A 215 7.94 13.93 3.28
C ASP A 215 7.88 15.21 4.13
N SER A 216 8.97 15.52 4.83
CA SER A 216 9.04 16.69 5.71
C SER A 216 8.79 18.04 5.02
N GLN A 217 9.01 18.11 3.70
CA GLN A 217 8.79 19.31 2.88
C GLN A 217 7.40 19.33 2.24
N GLY A 218 6.72 18.18 2.20
CA GLY A 218 5.39 18.02 1.63
C GLY A 218 5.37 17.43 0.22
N HIS A 219 6.46 16.83 -0.25
CA HIS A 219 6.47 16.02 -1.47
C HIS A 219 5.90 14.64 -1.22
N ILE A 220 5.29 14.05 -2.23
CA ILE A 220 4.75 12.70 -2.20
C ILE A 220 5.86 11.67 -2.24
N ILE A 221 5.72 10.61 -1.44
CA ILE A 221 6.53 9.39 -1.48
C ILE A 221 5.57 8.20 -1.56
N LEU A 222 5.62 7.43 -2.65
CA LEU A 222 4.89 6.15 -2.74
C LEU A 222 5.60 5.09 -1.89
N THR A 223 4.82 4.31 -1.16
CA THR A 223 5.29 3.26 -0.27
C THR A 223 4.62 1.92 -0.58
N ASP A 224 4.96 0.85 0.15
CA ASP A 224 4.32 -0.47 0.04
C ASP A 224 4.25 -1.09 -1.38
N PHE A 225 5.36 -1.67 -1.83
CA PHE A 225 5.46 -2.35 -3.13
C PHE A 225 5.00 -3.82 -3.07
N GLY A 226 4.30 -4.23 -2.02
CA GLY A 226 3.90 -5.63 -1.78
C GLY A 226 3.04 -6.25 -2.88
N LEU A 227 2.28 -5.41 -3.61
CA LEU A 227 1.41 -5.83 -4.71
C LEU A 227 1.99 -5.51 -6.09
N CYS A 228 3.23 -5.04 -6.19
CA CYS A 228 3.85 -4.79 -7.49
C CYS A 228 3.98 -6.06 -8.32
N LYS A 229 3.97 -5.91 -9.65
CA LYS A 229 4.25 -6.98 -10.59
C LYS A 229 5.40 -6.58 -11.50
N GLU A 230 6.46 -7.36 -11.46
CA GLU A 230 7.64 -7.17 -12.29
C GLU A 230 7.54 -7.95 -13.61
N ASN A 231 8.38 -7.55 -14.55
CA ASN A 231 8.61 -8.21 -15.84
C ASN A 231 7.31 -8.32 -16.67
N ILE A 232 6.43 -7.32 -16.54
CA ILE A 232 5.34 -7.15 -17.49
C ILE A 232 5.93 -6.46 -18.71
N GLU A 233 6.20 -7.25 -19.76
CA GLU A 233 6.65 -6.73 -21.05
C GLU A 233 5.68 -5.65 -21.57
N PRO A 234 6.08 -4.78 -22.52
CA PRO A 234 5.21 -3.74 -23.08
C PRO A 234 3.82 -4.21 -23.52
N ASN A 235 3.70 -5.44 -24.01
CA ASN A 235 2.44 -6.08 -24.41
C ASN A 235 2.02 -7.23 -23.47
N GLY A 236 2.73 -7.38 -22.35
CA GLY A 236 2.46 -8.39 -21.34
C GLY A 236 1.21 -8.06 -20.53
N THR A 237 0.57 -9.09 -20.00
CA THR A 237 -0.56 -8.94 -19.08
C THR A 237 -0.36 -9.79 -17.84
N THR A 238 -1.10 -9.45 -16.79
CA THR A 238 -1.25 -10.27 -15.60
C THR A 238 -2.73 -10.48 -15.28
N SER A 239 -3.06 -11.51 -14.52
CA SER A 239 -4.43 -11.92 -14.22
C SER A 239 -4.71 -12.05 -12.72
N THR A 240 -3.75 -11.65 -11.87
CA THR A 240 -3.92 -11.72 -10.41
C THR A 240 -4.98 -10.73 -9.95
N PHE A 241 -6.02 -11.20 -9.27
CA PHE A 241 -6.98 -10.32 -8.63
C PHE A 241 -6.39 -9.74 -7.34
N CYS A 242 -6.00 -8.46 -7.36
CA CYS A 242 -5.41 -7.76 -6.23
C CYS A 242 -5.68 -6.25 -6.29
N GLY A 243 -5.46 -5.56 -5.18
CA GLY A 243 -5.70 -4.12 -5.02
C GLY A 243 -6.79 -3.85 -3.98
N THR A 244 -7.01 -2.57 -3.70
CA THR A 244 -7.97 -2.10 -2.70
C THR A 244 -9.34 -1.86 -3.36
N PRO A 245 -10.47 -2.38 -2.82
CA PRO A 245 -11.78 -2.43 -3.47
C PRO A 245 -12.24 -1.12 -4.14
N GLU A 246 -12.02 0.01 -3.47
CA GLU A 246 -12.42 1.35 -3.89
C GLU A 246 -11.65 1.86 -5.13
N TYR A 247 -10.48 1.27 -5.42
CA TYR A 247 -9.56 1.68 -6.48
C TYR A 247 -9.39 0.62 -7.58
N LEU A 248 -10.08 -0.53 -7.47
CA LEU A 248 -10.00 -1.59 -8.48
C LEU A 248 -10.50 -1.10 -9.83
N ALA A 249 -9.72 -1.36 -10.88
CA ALA A 249 -10.10 -1.07 -12.26
C ALA A 249 -11.16 -2.07 -12.78
N PRO A 250 -12.03 -1.67 -13.72
CA PRO A 250 -13.12 -2.53 -14.24
C PRO A 250 -12.62 -3.87 -14.81
N GLU A 251 -11.50 -3.88 -15.51
CA GLU A 251 -10.89 -5.09 -16.07
C GLU A 251 -10.42 -6.08 -14.99
N VAL A 252 -9.97 -5.59 -13.83
CA VAL A 252 -9.60 -6.43 -12.68
C VAL A 252 -10.84 -7.06 -12.06
N LEU A 253 -11.93 -6.29 -11.93
CA LEU A 253 -13.23 -6.80 -11.44
C LEU A 253 -13.83 -7.86 -12.37
N HIS A 254 -13.67 -7.69 -13.69
CA HIS A 254 -14.05 -8.71 -14.68
C HIS A 254 -13.10 -9.92 -14.73
N LYS A 255 -12.04 -9.94 -13.91
CA LYS A 255 -11.00 -10.99 -13.92
C LYS A 255 -10.35 -11.16 -15.30
N GLN A 256 -10.27 -10.10 -16.09
CA GLN A 256 -9.62 -10.09 -17.38
C GLN A 256 -8.11 -9.91 -17.21
N PRO A 257 -7.28 -10.43 -18.13
CA PRO A 257 -5.87 -10.08 -18.15
C PRO A 257 -5.70 -8.58 -18.35
N TYR A 258 -4.94 -7.92 -17.47
CA TYR A 258 -4.74 -6.48 -17.45
C TYR A 258 -3.24 -6.13 -17.52
N ASP A 259 -2.95 -4.88 -17.84
CA ASP A 259 -1.59 -4.35 -18.03
C ASP A 259 -1.36 -3.12 -17.12
N ARG A 260 -0.34 -2.32 -17.42
CA ARG A 260 0.06 -1.12 -16.67
C ARG A 260 -1.03 -0.02 -16.59
N THR A 261 -2.03 -0.05 -17.47
CA THR A 261 -3.13 0.94 -17.49
C THR A 261 -4.02 0.91 -16.26
N VAL A 262 -3.94 -0.13 -15.42
CA VAL A 262 -4.62 -0.17 -14.12
C VAL A 262 -4.09 0.92 -13.17
N ASP A 263 -2.80 1.26 -13.24
CA ASP A 263 -2.22 2.29 -12.38
C ASP A 263 -2.73 3.69 -12.75
N TRP A 264 -3.01 3.92 -14.03
CA TRP A 264 -3.63 5.17 -14.51
C TRP A 264 -5.09 5.30 -14.07
N TRP A 265 -5.83 4.19 -14.00
CA TRP A 265 -7.16 4.18 -13.38
C TRP A 265 -7.06 4.58 -11.89
N CYS A 266 -6.13 3.97 -11.15
CA CYS A 266 -5.93 4.31 -9.75
C CYS A 266 -5.52 5.77 -9.55
N LEU A 267 -4.65 6.33 -10.42
CA LEU A 267 -4.31 7.76 -10.40
C LEU A 267 -5.58 8.62 -10.59
N GLY A 268 -6.47 8.24 -11.51
CA GLY A 268 -7.76 8.90 -11.70
C GLY A 268 -8.64 8.85 -10.45
N ALA A 269 -8.70 7.69 -9.79
CA ALA A 269 -9.48 7.50 -8.58
C ALA A 269 -8.94 8.32 -7.39
N VAL A 270 -7.61 8.33 -7.19
CA VAL A 270 -6.95 9.16 -6.16
C VAL A 270 -7.09 10.65 -6.46
N LEU A 271 -6.94 11.08 -7.72
CA LEU A 271 -7.16 12.47 -8.11
C LEU A 271 -8.61 12.90 -7.87
N TYR A 272 -9.58 12.04 -8.22
CA TYR A 272 -10.98 12.29 -7.93
C TYR A 272 -11.19 12.43 -6.42
N GLU A 273 -10.67 11.51 -5.61
CA GLU A 273 -10.82 11.57 -4.17
C GLU A 273 -10.19 12.84 -3.57
N MET A 274 -9.02 13.26 -4.05
CA MET A 274 -8.42 14.54 -3.63
C MET A 274 -9.36 15.71 -3.92
N LEU A 275 -10.07 15.73 -5.06
CA LEU A 275 -10.95 16.84 -5.46
C LEU A 275 -12.37 16.76 -4.86
N TYR A 276 -12.83 15.58 -4.47
CA TYR A 276 -14.22 15.32 -4.06
C TYR A 276 -14.38 14.82 -2.62
N GLY A 277 -13.31 14.30 -2.03
CA GLY A 277 -13.24 13.77 -0.66
C GLY A 277 -13.60 12.29 -0.51
N LEU A 278 -14.09 11.65 -1.57
CA LEU A 278 -14.43 10.23 -1.62
C LEU A 278 -14.08 9.66 -3.00
N PRO A 279 -13.76 8.35 -3.09
CA PRO A 279 -13.54 7.68 -4.37
C PRO A 279 -14.77 7.80 -5.31
N PRO A 280 -14.57 7.77 -6.64
CA PRO A 280 -15.61 8.12 -7.62
C PRO A 280 -16.87 7.24 -7.57
N PHE A 281 -16.72 5.97 -7.20
CA PHE A 281 -17.78 4.96 -7.23
C PHE A 281 -18.11 4.39 -5.84
N TYR A 282 -17.66 5.07 -4.77
CA TYR A 282 -17.76 4.59 -3.40
C TYR A 282 -19.20 4.23 -2.99
N SER A 283 -19.37 3.05 -2.40
CA SER A 283 -20.55 2.66 -1.61
C SER A 283 -20.10 1.90 -0.37
N ARG A 284 -20.92 1.95 0.68
CA ARG A 284 -20.73 1.11 1.88
C ARG A 284 -20.99 -0.37 1.59
N ASN A 285 -21.77 -0.67 0.54
CA ASN A 285 -21.98 -2.03 0.06
C ASN A 285 -20.97 -2.32 -1.05
N THR A 286 -20.07 -3.28 -0.81
CA THR A 286 -19.02 -3.67 -1.76
C THR A 286 -19.58 -4.16 -3.10
N ALA A 287 -20.70 -4.88 -3.10
CA ALA A 287 -21.33 -5.34 -4.34
C ALA A 287 -21.90 -4.18 -5.17
N GLU A 288 -22.53 -3.21 -4.50
CA GLU A 288 -23.00 -1.98 -5.15
C GLU A 288 -21.83 -1.13 -5.65
N MET A 289 -20.74 -1.05 -4.88
CA MET A 289 -19.53 -0.35 -5.30
C MET A 289 -18.92 -0.97 -6.56
N TYR A 290 -18.84 -2.30 -6.63
CA TYR A 290 -18.38 -2.99 -7.83
C TYR A 290 -19.31 -2.75 -9.02
N ASP A 291 -20.63 -2.81 -8.83
CA ASP A 291 -21.59 -2.45 -9.87
C ASP A 291 -21.42 -0.99 -10.34
N ASN A 292 -21.20 -0.06 -9.41
CA ASN A 292 -20.94 1.34 -9.73
C ASN A 292 -19.67 1.49 -10.58
N ILE A 293 -18.56 0.84 -10.19
CA ILE A 293 -17.30 0.85 -10.95
C ILE A 293 -17.55 0.34 -12.38
N LEU A 294 -18.32 -0.73 -12.54
CA LEU A 294 -18.58 -1.34 -13.85
C LEU A 294 -19.58 -0.55 -14.72
N ASN A 295 -20.65 -0.04 -14.13
CA ASN A 295 -21.83 0.43 -14.89
C ASN A 295 -22.17 1.92 -14.72
N LYS A 296 -21.93 2.50 -13.55
CA LYS A 296 -22.32 3.90 -13.28
C LYS A 296 -21.43 4.90 -14.03
N PRO A 297 -21.99 5.94 -14.68
CA PRO A 297 -21.19 6.99 -15.30
C PRO A 297 -20.49 7.86 -14.25
N LEU A 298 -19.31 8.38 -14.59
CA LEU A 298 -18.56 9.30 -13.75
C LEU A 298 -19.38 10.57 -13.48
N GLN A 299 -19.49 10.97 -12.21
CA GLN A 299 -20.22 12.17 -11.80
C GLN A 299 -19.23 13.28 -11.47
N LEU A 300 -19.35 14.43 -12.13
CA LEU A 300 -18.45 15.56 -11.91
C LEU A 300 -19.23 16.79 -11.45
N LYS A 301 -18.63 17.57 -10.54
CA LYS A 301 -19.22 18.83 -10.09
C LYS A 301 -19.21 19.86 -11.24
N PRO A 302 -20.21 20.74 -11.35
CA PRO A 302 -20.25 21.76 -12.40
C PRO A 302 -19.06 22.73 -12.40
N ASN A 303 -18.48 23.00 -11.23
CA ASN A 303 -17.43 24.01 -11.01
C ASN A 303 -15.99 23.48 -11.21
N ILE A 304 -15.81 22.22 -11.61
CA ILE A 304 -14.48 21.69 -11.92
C ILE A 304 -13.96 22.30 -13.23
N SER A 305 -12.64 22.52 -13.33
CA SER A 305 -12.03 23.03 -14.56
C SER A 305 -12.21 22.05 -15.72
N ASN A 306 -12.27 22.56 -16.95
CA ASN A 306 -12.36 21.71 -18.15
C ASN A 306 -11.14 20.79 -18.28
N ALA A 307 -9.96 21.25 -17.86
CA ALA A 307 -8.74 20.46 -17.86
C ALA A 307 -8.82 19.28 -16.88
N ALA A 308 -9.31 19.51 -15.66
CA ALA A 308 -9.49 18.45 -14.67
C ALA A 308 -10.61 17.48 -15.06
N ARG A 309 -11.72 17.98 -15.63
CA ARG A 309 -12.79 17.15 -16.21
C ARG A 309 -12.23 16.20 -17.26
N HIS A 310 -11.54 16.74 -18.26
CA HIS A 310 -10.98 15.96 -19.37
C HIS A 310 -9.97 14.92 -18.87
N LEU A 311 -9.13 15.26 -17.89
CA LEU A 311 -8.19 14.31 -17.29
C LEU A 311 -8.91 13.17 -16.58
N LEU A 312 -9.89 13.49 -15.71
CA LEU A 312 -10.65 12.48 -14.96
C LEU A 312 -11.45 11.56 -15.88
N GLU A 313 -12.10 12.12 -16.91
CA GLU A 313 -12.83 11.33 -17.91
C GLU A 313 -11.91 10.42 -18.72
N GLY A 314 -10.67 10.84 -18.99
CA GLY A 314 -9.66 10.04 -19.68
C GLY A 314 -9.07 8.92 -18.82
N LEU A 315 -8.68 9.22 -17.57
CA LEU A 315 -8.10 8.25 -16.63
C LEU A 315 -9.13 7.22 -16.14
N LEU A 316 -10.38 7.66 -15.92
CA LEU A 316 -11.48 6.81 -15.46
C LEU A 316 -12.33 6.25 -16.62
N GLN A 317 -11.73 6.10 -17.81
CA GLN A 317 -12.33 5.29 -18.87
C GLN A 317 -12.37 3.82 -18.46
N LYS A 318 -13.56 3.22 -18.55
CA LYS A 318 -13.77 1.82 -18.17
C LYS A 318 -13.14 0.84 -19.16
N ASP A 319 -13.14 1.22 -20.44
CA ASP A 319 -12.42 0.50 -21.49
C ASP A 319 -10.94 0.90 -21.44
N ARG A 320 -10.07 -0.02 -20.97
CA ARG A 320 -8.63 0.23 -20.84
C ARG A 320 -7.97 0.64 -22.17
N THR A 321 -8.52 0.23 -23.31
CA THR A 321 -7.94 0.55 -24.64
C THR A 321 -8.21 1.99 -25.06
N LYS A 322 -9.13 2.68 -24.39
CA LYS A 322 -9.46 4.09 -24.59
C LYS A 322 -9.02 4.95 -23.41
N ARG A 323 -8.42 4.35 -22.39
CA ARG A 323 -7.97 5.04 -21.18
C ARG A 323 -6.74 5.86 -21.51
N LEU A 324 -6.70 7.07 -20.97
CA LEU A 324 -5.52 7.91 -21.08
C LEU A 324 -4.31 7.19 -20.46
N GLY A 325 -3.21 7.13 -21.21
CA GLY A 325 -2.02 6.33 -20.88
C GLY A 325 -2.00 4.93 -21.51
N CYS A 326 -2.91 4.59 -22.44
CA CYS A 326 -2.90 3.28 -23.10
C CYS A 326 -1.94 3.20 -24.31
N THR A 327 -1.62 4.31 -24.99
CA THR A 327 -0.81 4.31 -26.22
C THR A 327 0.64 4.62 -25.91
N GLU A 328 0.92 5.77 -25.30
CA GLU A 328 2.28 6.22 -24.95
C GLU A 328 2.53 6.31 -23.44
N ASP A 329 1.70 5.61 -22.65
CA ASP A 329 1.86 5.48 -21.20
C ASP A 329 2.00 6.85 -20.51
N PHE A 330 3.09 7.06 -19.75
CA PHE A 330 3.33 8.32 -19.05
C PHE A 330 3.43 9.54 -19.97
N ILE A 331 3.81 9.39 -21.24
CA ILE A 331 3.94 10.55 -22.16
C ILE A 331 2.58 11.20 -22.43
N GLU A 332 1.51 10.42 -22.56
CA GLU A 332 0.15 10.96 -22.67
C GLU A 332 -0.25 11.74 -21.43
N ILE A 333 0.05 11.20 -20.25
CA ILE A 333 -0.25 11.85 -18.96
C ILE A 333 0.54 13.15 -18.86
N LYS A 334 1.84 13.11 -19.16
CA LYS A 334 2.78 14.24 -19.10
C LYS A 334 2.32 15.42 -19.96
N ASN A 335 1.82 15.13 -21.15
CA ASN A 335 1.42 16.13 -22.15
C ASN A 335 -0.02 16.64 -21.99
N HIS A 336 -0.78 16.07 -21.05
CA HIS A 336 -2.17 16.46 -20.84
C HIS A 336 -2.28 17.91 -20.31
N ILE A 337 -3.25 18.68 -20.83
CA ILE A 337 -3.43 20.12 -20.53
C ILE A 337 -3.55 20.44 -19.03
N PHE A 338 -4.09 19.52 -18.23
CA PHE A 338 -4.16 19.64 -16.77
C PHE A 338 -2.79 19.85 -16.11
N PHE A 339 -1.73 19.28 -16.68
CA PHE A 339 -0.36 19.41 -16.18
C PHE A 339 0.45 20.50 -16.88
N SER A 340 -0.14 21.27 -17.79
CA SER A 340 0.54 22.38 -18.48
C SER A 340 1.26 23.39 -17.57
N PRO A 341 0.81 23.67 -16.32
CA PRO A 341 1.55 24.56 -15.42
C PRO A 341 2.78 23.91 -14.75
N ILE A 342 3.02 22.61 -14.94
CA ILE A 342 4.07 21.86 -14.25
C ILE A 342 5.30 21.71 -15.17
N ASN A 343 6.44 22.22 -14.72
CA ASN A 343 7.73 21.86 -15.30
C ASN A 343 8.19 20.52 -14.70
N TRP A 344 8.15 19.44 -15.50
CA TRP A 344 8.47 18.09 -15.05
C TRP A 344 9.92 17.89 -14.60
N ASP A 345 10.88 18.62 -15.19
CA ASP A 345 12.29 18.53 -14.80
C ASP A 345 12.52 19.21 -13.45
N GLU A 346 11.84 20.34 -13.21
CA GLU A 346 11.83 21.00 -11.90
C GLU A 346 11.09 20.18 -10.85
N LEU A 347 9.99 19.53 -11.23
CA LEU A 347 9.24 18.64 -10.35
C LEU A 347 10.14 17.49 -9.88
N ASN A 348 10.75 16.75 -10.81
CA ASN A 348 11.65 15.64 -10.49
C ASN A 348 12.93 16.09 -9.77
N GLY A 349 13.36 17.33 -9.98
CA GLY A 349 14.43 17.95 -9.20
C GLY A 349 14.03 18.44 -7.80
N LYS A 350 12.76 18.23 -7.37
CA LYS A 350 12.16 18.81 -6.15
C LYS A 350 12.39 20.33 -6.03
N LYS A 351 12.37 21.05 -7.15
CA LYS A 351 12.56 22.51 -7.22
C LYS A 351 11.24 23.30 -7.11
N ILE A 352 10.12 22.64 -7.40
CA ILE A 352 8.79 23.23 -7.23
C ILE A 352 8.41 23.14 -5.74
N THR A 353 8.12 24.28 -5.13
CA THR A 353 7.70 24.32 -3.72
C THR A 353 6.37 23.60 -3.52
N PRO A 354 6.29 22.62 -2.59
CA PRO A 354 5.04 21.94 -2.29
C PRO A 354 3.94 22.92 -1.82
N PRO A 355 2.68 22.71 -2.23
CA PRO A 355 1.55 23.56 -1.88
C PRO A 355 1.13 23.43 -0.40
N PHE A 356 1.66 22.43 0.30
CA PHE A 356 1.37 22.17 1.70
C PHE A 356 2.65 21.70 2.39
N ASN A 357 2.93 22.28 3.56
CA ASN A 357 4.00 21.87 4.43
C ASN A 357 3.40 21.13 5.65
N PRO A 358 3.79 19.88 5.92
CA PRO A 358 3.33 19.14 7.11
C PRO A 358 3.72 19.78 8.46
N ASN A 359 4.61 20.78 8.47
CA ASN A 359 5.07 21.51 9.64
C ASN A 359 5.72 20.62 10.71
N VAL A 360 6.48 19.60 10.30
CA VAL A 360 7.24 18.76 11.22
C VAL A 360 8.43 19.54 11.80
N THR A 361 8.72 19.33 13.09
CA THR A 361 9.78 20.04 13.83
C THR A 361 11.15 19.34 13.76
N GLY A 362 11.19 18.10 13.26
CA GLY A 362 12.42 17.35 13.06
C GLY A 362 12.15 15.87 12.80
N PRO A 363 13.21 15.05 12.66
CA PRO A 363 13.11 13.62 12.35
C PRO A 363 12.41 12.76 13.43
N ASN A 364 12.28 13.25 14.66
CA ASN A 364 11.57 12.53 15.73
C ASN A 364 10.13 13.01 15.94
N ASP A 365 9.64 13.90 15.08
CA ASP A 365 8.28 14.43 15.19
C ASP A 365 7.25 13.38 14.76
N LEU A 366 6.43 12.94 15.71
CA LEU A 366 5.43 11.89 15.51
C LEU A 366 4.00 12.42 15.37
N ARG A 367 3.80 13.74 15.22
CA ARG A 367 2.46 14.38 15.26
C ARG A 367 1.45 13.85 14.23
N HIS A 368 1.95 13.27 13.13
CA HIS A 368 1.13 12.78 12.01
C HIS A 368 0.97 11.25 12.03
N PHE A 369 1.47 10.57 13.07
CA PHE A 369 1.24 9.14 13.29
C PHE A 369 0.08 8.94 14.27
N ASP A 370 -0.67 7.84 14.10
CA ASP A 370 -1.79 7.52 14.99
C ASP A 370 -1.27 7.22 16.42
N PRO A 371 -1.80 7.90 17.46
CA PRO A 371 -1.47 7.60 18.86
C PRO A 371 -1.64 6.13 19.24
N GLU A 372 -2.59 5.41 18.63
CA GLU A 372 -2.79 3.96 18.83
C GLU A 372 -1.50 3.16 18.57
N PHE A 373 -0.65 3.64 17.64
CA PHE A 373 0.64 3.03 17.36
C PHE A 373 1.75 3.61 18.23
N THR A 374 1.84 4.94 18.36
CA THR A 374 2.97 5.57 19.06
C THR A 374 2.98 5.32 20.57
N ASP A 375 1.83 4.99 21.14
CA ASP A 375 1.70 4.62 22.56
C ASP A 375 1.99 3.13 22.81
N GLU A 376 2.04 2.31 21.75
CA GLU A 376 2.39 0.90 21.87
C GLU A 376 3.89 0.74 22.23
N PRO A 377 4.23 -0.04 23.27
CA PRO A 377 5.63 -0.28 23.61
C PRO A 377 6.32 -1.13 22.54
N VAL A 378 7.58 -0.79 22.26
CA VAL A 378 8.44 -1.60 21.40
C VAL A 378 8.73 -2.92 22.11
N SER A 379 8.32 -4.05 21.51
CA SER A 379 8.54 -5.38 22.07
C SER A 379 10.03 -5.69 22.11
N SER A 380 10.52 -6.20 23.26
CA SER A 380 11.90 -6.67 23.43
C SER A 380 12.30 -7.74 22.41
N SER A 381 11.33 -8.53 21.91
CA SER A 381 11.55 -9.56 20.90
C SER A 381 12.01 -9.04 19.53
N ILE A 382 11.88 -7.74 19.26
CA ILE A 382 12.26 -7.12 17.97
C ILE A 382 13.78 -7.01 17.83
N GLY A 383 14.50 -6.80 18.94
CA GLY A 383 15.97 -6.71 18.96
C GLY A 383 16.67 -8.05 19.19
N CYS A 384 15.93 -9.11 19.54
CA CYS A 384 16.49 -10.41 19.89
C CYS A 384 16.34 -11.40 18.72
N SER A 385 17.44 -11.99 18.28
CA SER A 385 17.39 -13.28 17.59
C SER A 385 17.29 -14.36 18.67
N PRO A 386 16.30 -15.28 18.64
CA PRO A 386 16.43 -16.48 19.45
C PRO A 386 17.74 -17.17 19.02
N ASP A 387 18.61 -17.47 19.99
CA ASP A 387 19.82 -18.23 19.72
C ASP A 387 19.44 -19.52 19.00
N CYS A 388 20.15 -19.82 17.90
CA CYS A 388 19.90 -20.93 16.99
C CYS A 388 19.81 -22.31 17.70
N VAL A 389 20.27 -22.37 18.96
CA VAL A 389 20.37 -23.56 19.81
C VAL A 389 18.99 -24.11 20.24
N LEU A 390 17.91 -23.31 20.23
CA LEU A 390 16.55 -23.73 20.59
C LEU A 390 15.53 -23.56 19.45
N ALA A 391 15.98 -23.58 18.19
CA ALA A 391 15.09 -23.47 17.04
C ALA A 391 14.27 -24.76 16.84
N THR A 392 12.95 -24.68 16.99
CA THR A 392 12.02 -25.77 16.65
C THR A 392 12.11 -26.10 15.15
N ALA A 393 11.75 -27.32 14.74
CA ALA A 393 11.74 -27.72 13.32
C ALA A 393 10.99 -26.72 12.42
N SER A 394 9.86 -26.20 12.92
CA SER A 394 9.07 -25.16 12.23
C SER A 394 9.76 -23.80 12.07
N ILE A 395 10.77 -23.48 12.88
CA ILE A 395 11.59 -22.26 12.72
C ILE A 395 12.67 -22.47 11.65
N LYS A 396 13.22 -23.69 11.55
CA LYS A 396 14.21 -24.04 10.53
C LYS A 396 13.59 -24.05 9.13
N GLU A 397 12.44 -24.71 8.96
CA GLU A 397 11.67 -24.66 7.71
C GLU A 397 11.32 -23.23 7.29
N ALA A 398 10.94 -22.40 8.26
CA ALA A 398 10.64 -21.00 7.99
C ALA A 398 11.89 -20.16 7.65
N ALA A 399 13.07 -20.53 8.15
CA ALA A 399 14.32 -19.87 7.82
C ALA A 399 14.75 -20.13 6.38
N GLU A 400 14.58 -21.37 5.91
CA GLU A 400 14.93 -21.80 4.55
C GLU A 400 13.99 -21.24 3.48
N ALA A 401 12.74 -20.93 3.83
CA ALA A 401 11.73 -20.40 2.89
C ALA A 401 12.03 -19.00 2.32
N PHE A 402 13.00 -18.26 2.89
CA PHE A 402 13.35 -16.89 2.49
C PHE A 402 14.84 -16.77 2.14
N GLU A 403 15.39 -17.81 1.51
CA GLU A 403 16.76 -17.78 1.00
C GLU A 403 16.96 -16.60 0.04
N GLY A 404 18.12 -15.94 0.15
CA GLY A 404 18.43 -14.76 -0.66
C GLY A 404 17.75 -13.46 -0.21
N PHE A 405 17.01 -13.40 0.91
CA PHE A 405 16.36 -12.16 1.40
C PHE A 405 17.35 -11.09 1.91
N SER A 406 18.55 -11.46 2.35
CA SER A 406 19.49 -10.49 2.93
C SER A 406 20.13 -9.61 1.85
N TYR A 407 20.22 -8.31 2.09
CA TYR A 407 20.88 -7.29 1.28
C TYR A 407 21.36 -6.14 2.16
N ALA A 408 22.59 -5.69 1.90
CA ALA A 408 23.12 -4.44 2.45
C ALA A 408 24.02 -3.76 1.38
N PRO A 409 23.90 -2.45 1.15
CA PRO A 409 24.74 -1.72 0.22
C PRO A 409 26.23 -1.89 0.56
N SER A 410 27.09 -1.94 -0.46
CA SER A 410 28.54 -1.83 -0.25
C SER A 410 28.88 -0.42 0.23
N MET A 411 29.73 -0.30 1.26
CA MET A 411 30.17 0.99 1.83
C MET A 411 30.76 1.96 0.78
N ASP A 412 31.21 1.44 -0.36
CA ASP A 412 31.75 2.23 -1.48
C ASP A 412 30.69 2.94 -2.34
N SER A 413 29.39 2.79 -2.03
CA SER A 413 28.30 3.44 -2.79
C SER A 413 27.92 4.84 -2.30
N TYR A 414 28.58 5.32 -1.24
CA TYR A 414 28.41 6.66 -0.65
C TYR A 414 29.64 7.57 -0.79
N LEU A 415 30.67 7.12 -1.54
CA LEU A 415 31.81 7.92 -2.02
C LEU A 415 31.62 8.23 -3.50
#